data_AF-A0A7J7RZC5-F1
#
_entry.id   AF-A0A7J7RZC5-F1
#
_cell.length_a   1.000
_cell.length_b   1.000
_cell.length_c   1.000
_cell.angle_alpha   90.00
_cell.angle_beta   90.00
_cell.angle_gamma   90.00
#
_symmetry.space_group_name_H-M   'P 1'
#
loop_
_entity.id
_entity.type
_entity.pdbx_description
1 polymer ?
#
loop_
_entity_poly.entity_id
_entity_poly.type
_entity_poly.pdbx_seq_one_letter_code
_entity_poly.pdbx_strand_id
1 'polypeptide(L)'
;MPHSSLHPSIPRPRGHRAKKAAFVLLSTCLAALWELGEPADHILRWLVLHLASEQLGLLFKGLCSLAEEIRHVHSRYQGSYWRAFRACLGCPIRCGVLLLLSCYCYTFLPNTASLPFAWIVALLGLSQALNILLDLQGLAPAVVSTVCEQGNFNVAHGLAWSYYIGYLRLILPGRHLCPGVRHPLADPVCHVTG
;
A
#
# COMPACT_ATOMS: atom_id res chain seq x y z
N MET A 1 -15.54 -13.82 -20.33
CA MET A 1 -16.43 -14.52 -19.37
C MET A 1 -17.71 -13.71 -19.25
N PRO A 2 -18.86 -14.18 -19.78
CA PRO A 2 -20.13 -13.51 -19.56
C PRO A 2 -20.52 -13.71 -18.09
N HIS A 3 -20.69 -12.60 -17.36
CA HIS A 3 -21.02 -12.64 -15.93
C HIS A 3 -22.46 -13.16 -15.76
N SER A 4 -22.59 -14.39 -15.25
CA SER A 4 -23.85 -14.92 -14.76
C SER A 4 -24.27 -14.14 -13.51
N SER A 5 -25.30 -13.32 -13.62
CA SER A 5 -25.88 -12.61 -12.48
C SER A 5 -26.65 -13.60 -11.60
N LEU A 6 -25.95 -14.25 -10.66
CA LEU A 6 -26.53 -15.18 -9.69
C LEU A 6 -27.61 -14.51 -8.83
N HIS A 7 -27.36 -13.28 -8.35
CA HIS A 7 -28.32 -12.51 -7.56
C HIS A 7 -28.01 -11.01 -7.63
N PRO A 8 -29.02 -10.11 -7.70
CA PRO A 8 -28.82 -8.68 -7.87
C PRO A 8 -28.11 -7.98 -6.69
N SER A 9 -28.13 -8.58 -5.49
CA SER A 9 -27.40 -8.03 -4.33
C SER A 9 -25.92 -8.39 -4.28
N ILE A 10 -25.44 -9.29 -5.16
CA ILE A 10 -24.03 -9.66 -5.20
C ILE A 10 -23.25 -8.54 -5.90
N PRO A 11 -22.27 -7.90 -5.23
CA PRO A 11 -21.52 -6.81 -5.81
C PRO A 11 -20.71 -7.30 -7.02
N ARG A 12 -20.71 -6.49 -8.08
CA ARG A 12 -19.90 -6.74 -9.28
C ARG A 12 -18.45 -6.33 -9.03
N PRO A 13 -17.47 -6.98 -9.70
CA PRO A 13 -16.08 -6.57 -9.61
C PRO A 13 -15.93 -5.10 -10.05
N ARG A 14 -15.10 -4.35 -9.32
CA ARG A 14 -14.85 -2.94 -9.61
C ARG A 14 -14.16 -2.78 -10.97
N GLY A 15 -14.70 -1.91 -11.81
CA GLY A 15 -14.18 -1.63 -13.16
C GLY A 15 -13.33 -0.36 -13.25
N HIS A 16 -12.95 0.01 -14.48
CA HIS A 16 -12.08 1.15 -14.76
C HIS A 16 -12.77 2.53 -14.78
N ARG A 17 -13.98 2.66 -14.22
CA ARG A 17 -14.77 3.91 -14.30
C ARG A 17 -14.07 5.10 -13.64
N ALA A 18 -13.41 4.89 -12.50
CA ALA A 18 -12.68 5.95 -11.81
C ALA A 18 -11.55 6.55 -12.67
N LYS A 19 -10.80 5.72 -13.40
CA LYS A 19 -9.74 6.18 -14.31
C LYS A 19 -10.29 7.03 -15.46
N LYS A 20 -11.44 6.63 -16.02
CA LYS A 20 -12.11 7.40 -17.07
C LYS A 20 -12.60 8.75 -16.55
N ALA A 21 -13.23 8.79 -15.38
CA ALA A 21 -13.66 10.03 -14.75
C ALA A 21 -12.48 10.98 -14.46
N ALA A 22 -11.38 10.44 -13.92
CA ALA A 22 -10.16 11.22 -13.68
C ALA A 22 -9.58 11.80 -14.98
N PHE A 23 -9.61 11.04 -16.08
CA PHE A 23 -9.17 11.54 -17.39
C PHE A 23 -10.04 12.69 -17.91
N VAL A 24 -11.37 12.56 -17.80
CA VAL A 24 -12.31 13.63 -18.20
C VAL A 24 -12.09 14.90 -17.37
N LEU A 25 -11.90 14.75 -16.05
CA LEU A 25 -11.60 15.88 -15.16
C LEU A 25 -10.27 16.55 -15.54
N LEU A 26 -9.22 15.76 -15.79
CA LEU A 26 -7.91 16.26 -16.22
C LEU A 26 -8.02 17.08 -17.52
N SER A 27 -8.73 16.55 -18.53
CA SER A 27 -8.94 17.24 -19.80
C SER A 27 -9.72 18.55 -19.62
N THR A 28 -10.72 18.55 -18.73
CA THR A 28 -11.53 19.74 -18.44
C THR A 28 -10.68 20.83 -17.75
N CYS A 29 -9.86 20.45 -16.77
CA CYS A 29 -8.95 21.39 -16.10
C CYS A 29 -7.90 21.96 -17.07
N LEU A 30 -7.38 21.14 -17.98
CA LEU A 30 -6.41 21.60 -18.97
C LEU A 30 -7.02 22.60 -19.96
N ALA A 31 -8.26 22.37 -20.40
CA ALA A 31 -8.99 23.31 -21.23
C ALA A 31 -9.24 24.64 -20.50
N ALA A 32 -9.63 24.58 -19.21
CA ALA A 32 -9.82 25.79 -18.41
C ALA A 32 -8.51 26.58 -18.21
N LEU A 33 -7.39 25.90 -18.01
CA LEU A 33 -6.07 26.54 -17.90
C LEU A 33 -5.64 27.19 -19.22
N TRP A 34 -6.00 26.59 -20.36
CA TRP A 34 -5.73 27.16 -21.68
C TRP A 34 -6.46 28.49 -21.89
N GLU A 35 -7.73 28.58 -21.47
CA GLU A 35 -8.52 29.82 -21.55
C GLU A 35 -7.99 30.93 -20.65
N LEU A 36 -7.30 30.60 -19.55
CA LEU A 36 -6.78 31.58 -18.59
C LEU A 36 -5.52 32.31 -19.10
N GLY A 37 -4.87 31.81 -20.15
CA GLY A 37 -3.81 32.54 -20.88
C GLY A 37 -2.50 32.80 -20.12
N GLU A 38 -2.29 32.17 -18.96
CA GLU A 38 -1.04 32.28 -18.18
C GLU A 38 0.15 31.65 -18.93
N PRO A 39 1.38 32.17 -18.77
CA PRO A 39 2.55 31.65 -19.46
C PRO A 39 2.85 30.20 -19.03
N ALA A 40 2.98 29.32 -20.02
CA ALA A 40 3.16 27.88 -19.83
C ALA A 40 4.34 27.52 -18.92
N ASP A 41 5.41 28.31 -18.95
CA ASP A 41 6.60 28.09 -18.13
C ASP A 41 6.29 28.18 -16.63
N HIS A 42 5.43 29.12 -16.22
CA HIS A 42 5.08 29.27 -14.81
C HIS A 42 4.25 28.08 -14.32
N ILE A 43 3.25 27.67 -15.10
CA ILE A 43 2.39 26.52 -14.81
C ILE A 43 3.24 25.23 -14.74
N LEU A 44 4.11 25.02 -15.72
CA LEU A 44 4.96 23.84 -15.80
C LEU A 44 5.90 23.75 -14.59
N ARG A 45 6.44 24.87 -14.13
CA ARG A 45 7.30 24.91 -12.94
C ARG A 45 6.57 24.49 -11.66
N TRP A 46 5.40 25.06 -11.42
CA TRP A 46 4.58 24.71 -10.25
C TRP A 46 4.15 23.25 -10.30
N LEU A 47 3.77 22.76 -11.49
CA LEU A 47 3.46 21.36 -11.70
C LEU A 47 4.66 20.46 -11.38
N VAL A 48 5.85 20.81 -11.85
CA VAL A 48 7.09 20.07 -11.56
C VAL A 48 7.40 20.05 -10.06
N LEU A 49 7.29 21.18 -9.37
CA LEU A 49 7.48 21.25 -7.92
C LEU A 49 6.45 20.41 -7.16
N HIS A 50 5.19 20.47 -7.58
CA HIS A 50 4.11 19.68 -6.97
C HIS A 50 4.35 18.18 -7.19
N LEU A 51 4.70 17.75 -8.41
CA LEU A 51 5.05 16.35 -8.69
C LEU A 51 6.26 15.90 -7.88
N ALA A 52 7.30 16.73 -7.76
CA ALA A 52 8.46 16.44 -6.91
C ALA A 52 8.07 16.28 -5.44
N SER A 53 7.12 17.10 -4.95
CA SER A 53 6.59 17.02 -3.58
C SER A 53 5.92 15.68 -3.28
N GLU A 54 5.12 15.20 -4.22
CA GLU A 54 4.41 13.92 -4.10
C GLU A 54 5.41 12.76 -4.12
N GLN A 55 6.41 12.80 -5.00
CA GLN A 55 7.48 11.79 -5.00
C GLN A 55 8.29 11.81 -3.71
N LEU A 56 8.59 12.99 -3.17
CA LEU A 56 9.29 13.13 -1.89
C LEU A 56 8.47 12.58 -0.73
N GLY A 57 7.15 12.81 -0.71
CA GLY A 57 6.24 12.25 0.27
C GLY A 57 6.19 10.72 0.23
N LEU A 58 6.13 10.13 -0.96
CA LEU A 58 6.21 8.67 -1.14
C LEU A 58 7.54 8.10 -0.64
N LEU A 59 8.66 8.78 -0.91
CA LEU A 59 9.98 8.39 -0.42
C LEU A 59 10.05 8.46 1.11
N PHE A 60 9.57 9.53 1.72
CA PHE A 60 9.53 9.68 3.18
C PHE A 60 8.68 8.59 3.82
N LYS A 61 7.48 8.34 3.30
CA LYS A 61 6.62 7.26 3.78
C LYS A 61 7.30 5.89 3.66
N GLY A 62 7.97 5.62 2.54
CA GLY A 62 8.73 4.40 2.32
C GLY A 62 9.90 4.25 3.30
N LEU A 63 10.62 5.34 3.61
CA LEU A 63 11.72 5.35 4.58
C LEU A 63 11.21 5.16 6.02
N CYS A 64 10.12 5.82 6.41
CA CYS A 64 9.47 5.62 7.71
C CYS A 64 9.00 4.16 7.87
N SER A 65 8.38 3.61 6.84
CA SER A 65 7.95 2.20 6.84
C SER A 65 9.14 1.25 6.90
N LEU A 66 10.23 1.56 6.19
CA LEU A 66 11.46 0.77 6.23
C LEU A 66 12.09 0.80 7.62
N ALA A 67 12.09 1.95 8.30
CA ALA A 67 12.60 2.06 9.67
C ALA A 67 11.86 1.10 10.63
N GLU A 68 10.57 0.90 10.41
CA GLU A 68 9.79 -0.10 11.15
C GLU A 68 10.14 -1.53 10.73
N GLU A 69 10.18 -1.81 9.42
CA GLU A 69 10.40 -3.14 8.85
C GLU A 69 11.84 -3.67 9.01
N ILE A 70 12.85 -2.82 9.24
CA ILE A 70 14.25 -3.25 9.49
C ILE A 70 14.31 -4.25 10.66
N ARG A 71 13.48 -4.06 11.70
CA ARG A 71 13.39 -4.96 12.86
C ARG A 71 12.85 -6.35 12.50
N HIS A 72 12.14 -6.47 11.38
CA HIS A 72 11.50 -7.70 10.91
C HIS A 72 12.22 -8.32 9.71
N VAL A 73 13.42 -7.84 9.34
CA VAL A 73 14.20 -8.36 8.20
C VAL A 73 14.47 -9.86 8.32
N HIS A 74 14.81 -10.35 9.52
CA HIS A 74 15.12 -11.75 9.70
C HIS A 74 13.88 -12.67 9.60
N SER A 75 12.76 -12.28 10.22
CA SER A 75 11.53 -13.10 10.24
C SER A 75 10.71 -13.02 8.96
N ARG A 76 10.64 -11.84 8.31
CA ARG A 76 9.76 -11.60 7.15
C ARG A 76 10.50 -11.62 5.81
N TYR A 77 11.76 -11.15 5.76
CA TYR A 77 12.52 -11.02 4.50
C TYR A 77 13.72 -11.98 4.39
N GLN A 78 13.76 -13.03 5.23
CA GLN A 78 14.82 -14.05 5.22
C GLN A 78 16.23 -13.46 5.36
N GLY A 79 16.39 -12.39 6.15
CA GLY A 79 17.68 -11.72 6.36
C GLY A 79 18.12 -10.78 5.23
N SER A 80 17.34 -10.63 4.16
CA SER A 80 17.73 -9.79 3.01
C SER A 80 17.25 -8.34 3.15
N TYR A 81 18.18 -7.43 3.45
CA TYR A 81 17.91 -5.99 3.52
C TYR A 81 17.44 -5.40 2.18
N TRP A 82 17.98 -5.87 1.05
CA TRP A 82 17.56 -5.39 -0.27
C TRP A 82 16.11 -5.75 -0.59
N ARG A 83 15.64 -6.93 -0.16
CA ARG A 83 14.23 -7.32 -0.31
C ARG A 83 13.32 -6.44 0.53
N ALA A 84 13.69 -6.14 1.78
CA ALA A 84 12.95 -5.23 2.65
C ALA A 84 12.89 -3.81 2.06
N PHE A 85 14.02 -3.29 1.60
CA PHE A 85 14.12 -1.99 0.94
C PHE A 85 13.21 -1.91 -0.31
N ARG A 86 13.28 -2.92 -1.19
CA ARG A 86 12.45 -3.00 -2.39
C ARG A 86 10.96 -3.19 -2.08
N ALA A 87 10.62 -3.89 -1.00
CA ALA A 87 9.23 -4.06 -0.59
C ALA A 87 8.63 -2.74 -0.05
N CYS A 88 9.40 -1.96 0.71
CA CYS A 88 8.94 -0.70 1.31
C CYS A 88 8.87 0.46 0.31
N LEU A 89 9.88 0.59 -0.58
CA LEU A 89 9.94 1.67 -1.57
C LEU A 89 9.36 1.28 -2.94
N GLY A 90 8.98 0.01 -3.13
CA GLY A 90 8.49 -0.52 -4.39
C GLY A 90 9.53 -0.50 -5.50
N CYS A 91 9.40 0.45 -6.44
CA CYS A 91 10.35 0.65 -7.53
C CYS A 91 11.15 1.96 -7.30
N PRO A 92 12.21 1.93 -6.47
CA PRO A 92 12.94 3.14 -6.09
C PRO A 92 13.58 3.84 -7.29
N ILE A 93 13.91 3.09 -8.35
CA ILE A 93 14.45 3.62 -9.61
C ILE A 93 13.45 4.57 -10.28
N ARG A 94 12.16 4.22 -10.30
CA ARG A 94 11.13 5.08 -10.90
C ARG A 94 11.00 6.40 -10.13
N CYS A 95 10.96 6.34 -8.81
CA CYS A 95 10.91 7.54 -7.97
C CYS A 95 12.17 8.41 -8.16
N GLY A 96 13.36 7.78 -8.18
CA GLY A 96 14.63 8.49 -8.39
C GLY A 96 14.72 9.18 -9.74
N VAL A 97 14.32 8.50 -10.82
CA VAL A 97 14.29 9.08 -12.18
C VAL A 97 13.30 10.24 -12.26
N LEU A 98 12.10 10.10 -11.69
CA LEU A 98 11.11 11.19 -11.66
C LEU A 98 11.60 12.40 -10.86
N LEU A 99 12.28 12.18 -9.74
CA LEU A 99 12.84 13.25 -8.92
C LEU A 99 13.98 13.98 -9.66
N LEU A 100 14.87 13.24 -10.32
CA LEU A 100 15.95 13.79 -11.15
C LEU A 100 15.40 14.61 -12.32
N LEU A 101 14.40 14.07 -13.02
CA LEU A 101 13.73 14.78 -14.11
C LEU A 101 13.08 16.08 -13.61
N SER A 102 12.43 16.02 -12.45
CA SER A 102 11.81 17.20 -11.83
C SER A 102 12.85 18.26 -11.45
N CYS A 103 13.98 17.84 -10.89
CA CYS A 103 15.10 18.74 -10.57
C CYS A 103 15.68 19.39 -11.83
N TYR A 104 15.93 18.60 -12.87
CA TYR A 104 16.44 19.08 -14.15
C TYR A 104 15.50 20.10 -14.80
N CYS A 105 14.19 19.81 -14.87
CA CYS A 105 13.19 20.74 -15.37
C CYS A 105 13.16 22.03 -14.55
N TYR A 106 13.23 21.94 -13.21
CA TYR A 106 13.24 23.13 -12.36
C TYR A 106 14.44 24.04 -12.60
N THR A 107 15.64 23.47 -12.83
CA THR A 107 16.85 24.27 -13.12
C THR A 107 16.86 24.88 -14.52
N PHE A 108 16.17 24.25 -15.48
CA PHE A 108 16.11 24.72 -16.86
C PHE A 108 15.08 25.84 -17.05
N LEU A 109 14.04 25.89 -16.21
CA LEU A 109 13.00 26.92 -16.27
C LEU A 109 13.48 28.23 -15.62
N PRO A 110 13.13 29.41 -16.18
CA PRO A 110 13.60 30.70 -15.69
C PRO A 110 13.19 30.95 -14.23
N ASN A 111 14.18 31.34 -13.40
CA ASN A 111 13.94 31.59 -11.99
C ASN A 111 13.45 33.03 -11.74
N THR A 112 12.15 33.20 -11.49
CA THR A 112 11.57 34.48 -11.06
C THR A 112 11.45 34.61 -9.54
N ALA A 113 11.69 33.54 -8.79
CA ALA A 113 11.52 33.50 -7.35
C ALA A 113 12.84 33.85 -6.64
N SER A 114 12.76 34.81 -5.71
CA SER A 114 13.87 35.22 -4.83
C SER A 114 14.17 34.19 -3.72
N LEU A 115 13.32 33.19 -3.53
CA LEU A 115 13.49 32.18 -2.48
C LEU A 115 14.51 31.11 -2.91
N PRO A 116 15.56 30.83 -2.10
CA PRO A 116 16.54 29.81 -2.45
C PRO A 116 15.90 28.42 -2.57
N PHE A 117 16.36 27.64 -3.54
CA PHE A 117 15.88 26.26 -3.78
C PHE A 117 15.90 25.39 -2.51
N ALA A 118 16.92 25.54 -1.67
CA ALA A 118 17.05 24.82 -0.41
C ALA A 118 15.86 25.07 0.55
N TRP A 119 15.35 26.29 0.62
CA TRP A 119 14.17 26.62 1.43
C TRP A 119 12.90 25.97 0.90
N ILE A 120 12.72 25.96 -0.43
CA ILE A 120 11.58 25.29 -1.06
C ILE A 120 11.59 23.80 -0.72
N VAL A 121 12.73 23.14 -0.88
CA VAL A 121 12.88 21.71 -0.55
C VAL A 121 12.65 21.45 0.95
N ALA A 122 13.15 22.31 1.83
CA ALA A 122 12.95 22.19 3.27
C ALA A 122 11.48 22.32 3.67
N LEU A 123 10.77 23.31 3.13
CA LEU A 123 9.33 23.51 3.38
C LEU A 123 8.50 22.33 2.84
N LEU A 124 8.86 21.85 1.65
CA LEU A 124 8.21 20.69 1.04
C LEU A 124 8.39 19.44 1.90
N GLY A 125 9.63 19.18 2.33
CA GLY A 125 9.94 18.08 3.24
C GLY A 125 9.19 18.19 4.56
N LEU A 126 9.13 19.38 5.15
CA LEU A 126 8.37 19.64 6.38
C LEU A 126 6.88 19.36 6.20
N SER A 127 6.28 19.83 5.08
CA SER A 127 4.86 19.58 4.80
C SER A 127 4.54 18.09 4.66
N GLN A 128 5.41 17.33 3.99
CA GLN A 128 5.23 15.89 3.84
C GLN A 128 5.45 15.13 5.15
N ALA A 129 6.42 15.55 5.97
CA ALA A 129 6.62 14.99 7.30
C ALA A 129 5.40 15.22 8.21
N LEU A 130 4.79 16.42 8.15
CA LEU A 130 3.55 16.72 8.87
C LEU A 130 2.37 15.86 8.36
N ASN A 131 2.23 15.69 7.04
CA ASN A 131 1.19 14.82 6.47
C ASN A 131 1.30 13.37 6.98
N ILE A 132 2.53 12.86 7.12
CA ILE A 132 2.80 11.52 7.65
C ILE A 132 2.48 11.48 9.16
N LEU A 133 2.94 12.48 9.92
CA LEU A 133 2.74 12.53 11.37
C LEU A 133 1.26 12.63 11.76
N LEU A 134 0.47 13.38 11.00
CA LEU A 134 -0.96 13.57 11.20
C LEU A 134 -1.82 12.46 10.57
N ASP A 135 -1.20 11.46 9.93
CA ASP A 135 -1.85 10.36 9.20
C ASP A 135 -2.93 10.83 8.20
N LEU A 136 -2.70 11.97 7.55
CA LEU A 136 -3.64 12.56 6.59
C LEU A 136 -3.78 11.72 5.31
N GLN A 137 -2.90 10.74 5.12
CA GLN A 137 -2.88 9.84 3.95
C GLN A 137 -3.38 8.42 4.26
N GLY A 138 -4.19 8.26 5.32
CA GLY A 138 -4.87 7.01 5.61
C GLY A 138 -5.67 6.50 4.40
N LEU A 139 -5.58 5.20 4.11
CA LEU A 139 -6.35 4.62 3.00
C LEU A 139 -7.83 4.63 3.34
N ALA A 140 -8.64 5.21 2.46
CA ALA A 140 -10.10 5.15 2.60
C ALA A 140 -10.57 3.68 2.64
N PRO A 141 -11.61 3.34 3.43
CA PRO A 141 -12.13 1.97 3.54
C PRO A 141 -12.48 1.34 2.20
N ALA A 142 -12.95 2.16 1.26
CA ALA A 142 -13.26 1.73 -0.10
C ALA A 142 -12.01 1.24 -0.87
N VAL A 143 -10.84 1.82 -0.62
CA VAL A 143 -9.56 1.39 -1.22
C VAL A 143 -9.07 0.11 -0.55
N VAL A 144 -9.17 0.01 0.77
CA VAL A 144 -8.80 -1.22 1.51
C VAL A 144 -9.63 -2.41 1.02
N SER A 145 -10.94 -2.25 0.83
CA SER A 145 -11.80 -3.31 0.26
C SER A 145 -11.35 -3.73 -1.14
N THR A 146 -10.82 -2.82 -1.97
CA THR A 146 -10.28 -3.21 -3.29
C THR A 146 -9.06 -4.11 -3.17
N VAL A 147 -8.17 -3.82 -2.22
CA VAL A 147 -6.97 -4.63 -1.99
C VAL A 147 -7.36 -6.01 -1.47
N CYS A 148 -8.31 -6.06 -0.52
CA CYS A 148 -8.87 -7.30 0.02
C CYS A 148 -9.55 -8.17 -1.05
N GLU A 149 -10.33 -7.55 -1.93
CA GLU A 149 -11.02 -8.23 -3.04
C GLU A 149 -10.04 -8.72 -4.12
N GLN A 150 -9.05 -7.92 -4.50
CA GLN A 150 -8.06 -8.29 -5.51
C GLN A 150 -7.13 -9.42 -5.04
N GLY A 151 -6.72 -9.39 -3.77
CA GLY A 151 -5.82 -10.39 -3.20
C GLY A 151 -6.53 -11.61 -2.60
N ASN A 152 -7.87 -11.68 -2.63
CA ASN A 152 -8.67 -12.69 -1.93
C ASN A 152 -8.27 -12.89 -0.46
N PHE A 153 -7.86 -11.82 0.22
CA PHE A 153 -7.26 -11.88 1.55
C PHE A 153 -8.24 -12.33 2.66
N ASN A 154 -9.53 -12.36 2.35
CA ASN A 154 -10.59 -12.74 3.29
C ASN A 154 -10.63 -14.26 3.59
N VAL A 155 -9.97 -15.09 2.80
CA VAL A 155 -10.03 -16.56 2.92
C VAL A 155 -9.37 -17.05 4.21
N ALA A 156 -8.21 -16.51 4.57
CA ALA A 156 -7.46 -16.94 5.74
C ALA A 156 -8.26 -16.75 7.03
N HIS A 157 -8.95 -15.62 7.16
CA HIS A 157 -9.80 -15.34 8.31
C HIS A 157 -11.02 -16.27 8.36
N GLY A 158 -11.65 -16.54 7.21
CA GLY A 158 -12.77 -17.49 7.11
C GLY A 158 -12.37 -18.90 7.53
N LEU A 159 -11.21 -19.39 7.08
CA LEU A 159 -10.69 -20.70 7.47
C LEU A 159 -10.40 -20.77 8.97
N ALA A 160 -9.77 -19.75 9.55
CA ALA A 160 -9.49 -19.70 10.99
C ALA A 160 -10.78 -19.76 11.82
N TRP A 161 -11.80 -18.98 11.45
CA TRP A 161 -13.11 -19.02 12.12
C TRP A 161 -13.82 -20.37 11.95
N SER A 162 -13.77 -20.94 10.76
CA SER A 162 -14.39 -22.24 10.50
C SER A 162 -13.77 -23.34 11.35
N TYR A 163 -12.44 -23.34 11.52
CA TYR A 163 -11.73 -24.31 12.36
C TYR A 163 -12.02 -24.08 13.85
N TYR A 164 -12.05 -22.81 14.29
CA TYR A 164 -12.36 -22.48 15.67
C TYR A 164 -13.77 -22.93 16.06
N ILE A 165 -14.79 -22.59 15.27
CA ILE A 165 -16.19 -22.94 15.58
C ILE A 165 -16.48 -24.41 15.29
N GLY A 166 -16.02 -24.92 14.15
CA GLY A 166 -16.35 -26.25 13.66
C GLY A 166 -15.57 -27.39 14.33
N TYR A 167 -14.47 -27.08 15.03
CA TYR A 167 -13.64 -28.09 15.67
C TYR A 167 -13.26 -27.72 17.09
N LEU A 168 -12.48 -26.65 17.26
CA LEU A 168 -11.87 -26.33 18.56
C LEU A 168 -12.93 -26.09 19.65
N ARG A 169 -13.97 -25.31 19.35
CA ARG A 169 -15.02 -24.98 20.31
C ARG A 169 -15.83 -26.20 20.77
N LEU A 170 -15.94 -27.23 19.93
CA LEU A 170 -16.69 -28.46 20.25
C LEU A 170 -15.86 -29.43 21.09
N ILE A 171 -14.56 -29.54 20.82
CA ILE A 171 -13.69 -30.55 21.43
C ILE A 171 -13.01 -30.05 22.71
N LEU A 172 -12.61 -28.78 22.77
CA LEU A 172 -11.90 -28.22 23.93
C LEU A 172 -12.68 -28.35 25.25
N PRO A 173 -14.02 -28.14 25.32
CA PRO A 173 -14.77 -28.32 26.56
C PRO A 173 -14.71 -29.76 27.11
N GLY A 174 -14.67 -30.76 26.23
CA GLY A 174 -14.63 -32.18 26.62
C GLY A 174 -13.29 -32.65 27.18
N ARG A 175 -12.18 -31.92 26.92
CA ARG A 175 -10.84 -32.31 27.39
C ARG A 175 -10.57 -31.96 28.85
N HIS A 176 -11.33 -31.03 29.43
CA HIS A 176 -11.21 -30.69 30.85
C HIS A 176 -12.13 -31.54 31.75
N LEU A 177 -13.13 -32.22 31.18
CA LEU A 177 -14.13 -33.01 31.92
C LEU A 177 -13.80 -34.51 32.02
N CYS A 178 -12.84 -35.02 31.25
CA CYS A 178 -12.41 -36.43 31.31
C CYS A 178 -10.87 -36.55 31.38
N PRO A 179 -10.26 -36.51 32.58
CA PRO A 179 -8.86 -36.82 32.77
C PRO A 179 -8.69 -38.35 32.72
N GLY A 180 -8.72 -38.98 31.53
CA GLY A 180 -8.55 -40.43 31.48
C GLY A 180 -8.67 -41.14 30.13
N VAL A 181 -9.19 -40.51 29.08
CA VAL A 181 -9.31 -41.20 27.79
C VAL A 181 -8.03 -41.00 26.97
N ARG A 182 -7.10 -41.96 27.13
CA ARG A 182 -5.98 -42.19 26.23
C ARG A 182 -6.53 -42.40 24.81
N HIS A 183 -6.02 -41.65 23.84
CA HIS A 183 -6.26 -41.89 22.41
C HIS A 183 -5.74 -43.29 22.03
N PRO A 184 -6.52 -44.18 21.41
CA PRO A 184 -6.11 -45.56 21.12
C PRO A 184 -5.22 -45.71 19.87
N LEU A 185 -4.36 -44.72 19.57
CA LEU A 185 -3.50 -44.75 18.37
C LEU A 185 -2.01 -44.58 18.69
N ALA A 186 -1.63 -44.75 19.95
CA ALA A 186 -0.24 -44.74 20.39
C ALA A 186 0.07 -46.01 21.20
N ASP A 187 0.00 -47.17 20.55
CA ASP A 187 0.71 -48.35 21.03
C ASP A 187 2.04 -48.46 20.28
N PRO A 188 3.19 -48.35 20.97
CA PRO A 188 4.45 -48.85 20.44
C PRO A 188 4.43 -50.37 20.53
N VAL A 189 4.55 -51.04 19.39
CA VAL A 189 4.78 -52.49 19.32
C VAL A 189 6.17 -52.77 19.90
N CYS A 190 6.23 -53.14 21.18
CA CYS A 190 7.37 -53.82 21.77
C CYS A 190 7.20 -55.32 21.56
N HIS A 191 7.77 -55.87 20.48
CA HIS A 191 8.03 -57.30 20.38
C HIS A 191 9.30 -57.63 21.16
N VAL A 192 9.14 -58.32 22.29
CA VAL A 192 10.18 -59.12 22.95
C VAL A 192 9.92 -60.57 22.56
N THR A 193 10.88 -61.22 21.90
CA THR A 193 10.97 -62.69 21.86
C THR A 193 12.43 -63.10 21.72
N GLY A 194 12.86 -63.98 22.62
CA GLY A 194 13.90 -65.00 22.40
C GLY A 194 15.32 -64.57 22.68
#